data_AF-A0A2P2DZM0-F1
#
_entry.id   AF-A0A2P2DZM0-F1
#
_cell.length_a   1.000
_cell.length_b   1.000
_cell.length_c   1.000
_cell.angle_alpha   90.00
_cell.angle_beta   90.00
_cell.angle_gamma   90.00
#
_symmetry.space_group_name_H-M   'P 1'
#
loop_
_entity.id
_entity.type
_entity.pdbx_description
1 polymer ?
#
loop_
_entity_poly.entity_id
_entity_poly.type
_entity_poly.pdbx_seq_one_letter_code
_entity_poly.pdbx_strand_id
1 'polypeptide(L)'
;MKGFFSLGVYLICSILISAYGQTVSLPDKVLSLKSPIPLEELSICQTDTKKVFGKNPILSNQCISLKEKAFADAFYYFFEQAQEREMQLAFFSKEGRFVQVVWKENQETYNISSFLIRQNKSLFVQCIRNQNKSYFLWKTKPEQWEWVED
;
A
#
# COMPACT_ATOMS: atom_id res chain seq x y z
N MET A 1 17.06 -58.06 16.18
CA MET A 1 15.81 -57.63 16.83
C MET A 1 15.96 -56.17 17.23
N LYS A 2 14.97 -55.34 16.83
CA LYS A 2 14.67 -53.95 17.27
C LYS A 2 15.76 -52.89 16.99
N GLY A 3 15.55 -51.80 16.27
CA GLY A 3 14.34 -51.20 15.71
C GLY A 3 14.40 -49.67 15.79
N PHE A 4 14.01 -49.01 14.70
CA PHE A 4 13.40 -47.67 14.58
C PHE A 4 14.23 -46.43 14.99
N PHE A 5 14.71 -45.63 14.02
CA PHE A 5 14.02 -44.57 13.25
C PHE A 5 14.01 -43.21 13.95
N SER A 6 14.73 -42.27 13.31
CA SER A 6 14.56 -40.81 13.25
C SER A 6 13.32 -40.23 13.94
N LEU A 7 13.54 -39.24 14.80
CA LEU A 7 12.73 -38.03 14.79
C LEU A 7 13.57 -36.84 15.24
N GLY A 8 14.25 -36.26 14.26
CA GLY A 8 14.50 -34.83 14.29
C GLY A 8 13.17 -34.12 14.37
N VAL A 9 12.94 -33.38 15.44
CA VAL A 9 12.01 -32.27 15.45
C VAL A 9 12.86 -31.06 15.74
N TYR A 10 13.42 -30.53 14.66
CA TYR A 10 13.75 -29.13 14.55
C TYR A 10 12.54 -28.37 15.11
N LEU A 11 12.70 -27.85 16.33
CA LEU A 11 11.83 -26.82 16.89
C LEU A 11 12.14 -25.53 16.11
N ILE A 12 11.85 -25.55 14.81
CA ILE A 12 11.53 -24.36 14.04
C ILE A 12 10.17 -23.97 14.62
N CYS A 13 10.23 -23.31 15.78
CA CYS A 13 9.15 -22.51 16.27
C CYS A 13 8.88 -21.52 15.16
N SER A 14 7.79 -21.80 14.43
CA SER A 14 7.21 -20.99 13.39
C SER A 14 6.87 -19.62 13.97
N ILE A 15 7.89 -18.78 14.16
CA ILE A 15 7.73 -17.33 14.23
C ILE A 15 7.53 -16.87 12.78
N LEU A 16 6.43 -17.36 12.20
CA LEU A 16 5.83 -16.77 11.02
C LEU A 16 5.14 -15.50 11.50
N ILE A 17 5.92 -14.42 11.47
CA ILE A 17 5.50 -13.10 10.99
C ILE A 17 4.10 -12.68 11.46
N SER A 18 4.03 -12.05 12.63
CA SER A 18 2.97 -11.08 12.90
C SER A 18 3.54 -9.79 13.48
N ALA A 19 4.54 -9.23 12.80
CA ALA A 19 4.71 -7.78 12.79
C ALA A 19 3.74 -7.18 11.76
N TYR A 20 2.46 -7.55 11.84
CA TYR A 20 1.42 -6.83 11.13
C TYR A 20 1.29 -5.47 11.82
N GLY A 21 1.61 -4.39 11.10
CA GLY A 21 1.36 -3.03 11.58
C GLY A 21 -0.09 -2.93 12.08
N GLN A 22 -0.30 -2.20 13.17
CA GLN A 22 -1.64 -2.00 13.72
C GLN A 22 -2.58 -1.55 12.60
N THR A 23 -3.70 -2.25 12.43
CA THR A 23 -4.74 -1.81 11.51
C THR A 23 -5.60 -0.79 12.22
N VAL A 24 -5.66 0.42 11.68
CA VAL A 24 -6.46 1.52 12.20
C VAL A 24 -7.64 1.73 11.26
N SER A 25 -8.76 2.20 11.79
CA SER A 25 -9.85 2.80 11.03
C SER A 25 -9.96 4.25 11.48
N LEU A 26 -9.81 5.19 10.56
CA LEU A 26 -9.98 6.61 10.83
C LEU A 26 -11.43 7.04 10.53
N PRO A 27 -11.87 8.21 11.03
CA PRO A 27 -13.20 8.75 10.76
C PRO A 27 -13.47 8.91 9.26
N ASP A 28 -14.75 8.82 8.87
CA ASP A 28 -15.21 9.05 7.50
C ASP A 28 -15.15 10.54 7.14
N LYS A 29 -13.95 11.05 6.89
CA LYS A 29 -13.70 12.38 6.36
C LYS A 29 -12.75 12.32 5.17
N VAL A 30 -12.88 13.29 4.27
CA VAL A 30 -11.97 13.46 3.14
C VAL A 30 -10.63 13.99 3.67
N LEU A 31 -9.53 13.41 3.18
CA LEU A 31 -8.18 13.73 3.59
C LEU A 31 -7.33 14.16 2.39
N SER A 32 -6.50 15.17 2.62
CA SER A 32 -5.69 15.78 1.58
C SER A 32 -4.35 15.06 1.38
N LEU A 33 -4.13 14.57 0.16
CA LEU A 33 -2.87 14.03 -0.33
C LEU A 33 -2.05 15.11 -1.01
N LYS A 34 -0.75 15.10 -0.76
CA LYS A 34 0.23 15.99 -1.36
C LYS A 34 1.40 15.20 -1.93
N SER A 35 1.93 15.63 -3.06
CA SER A 35 3.07 15.03 -3.73
C SER A 35 4.16 16.07 -4.02
N PRO A 36 5.44 15.66 -4.10
CA PRO A 36 6.52 16.54 -4.57
C PRO A 36 6.46 16.83 -6.08
N ILE A 37 5.61 16.14 -6.84
CA ILE A 37 5.41 16.36 -8.28
C ILE A 37 3.92 16.48 -8.63
N PRO A 38 3.55 17.14 -9.75
CA PRO A 38 2.16 17.34 -10.15
C PRO A 38 1.38 16.04 -10.32
N LEU A 39 0.06 16.07 -10.08
CA LEU A 39 -0.81 14.89 -10.16
C LEU A 39 -0.75 14.25 -11.55
N GLU A 40 -0.75 15.07 -12.60
CA GLU A 40 -0.67 14.65 -13.99
C GLU A 40 0.63 13.94 -14.37
N GLU A 41 1.70 14.09 -13.58
CA GLU A 41 2.96 13.37 -13.80
C GLU A 41 3.01 12.01 -13.10
N LEU A 42 1.95 11.67 -12.36
CA LEU A 42 1.86 10.45 -11.58
C LEU A 42 1.08 9.37 -12.30
N SER A 43 1.46 8.14 -12.01
CA SER A 43 0.71 6.94 -12.33
C SER A 43 0.57 6.06 -11.10
N ILE A 44 -0.56 5.37 -10.97
CA ILE A 44 -0.74 4.29 -10.02
C ILE A 44 -0.38 3.00 -10.73
N CYS A 45 0.63 2.30 -10.22
CA CYS A 45 1.11 1.05 -10.80
C CYS A 45 0.98 -0.11 -9.82
N GLN A 46 0.69 -1.29 -10.34
CA GLN A 46 0.83 -2.53 -9.59
C GLN A 46 2.30 -2.84 -9.31
N THR A 47 2.60 -3.18 -8.06
CA THR A 47 3.95 -3.48 -7.56
C THR A 47 4.02 -4.85 -6.91
N ASP A 48 5.26 -5.33 -6.74
CA ASP A 48 5.51 -6.60 -6.05
C ASP A 48 5.06 -6.50 -4.60
N THR A 49 4.65 -7.61 -4.00
CA THR A 49 4.15 -7.69 -2.63
C THR A 49 5.21 -8.16 -1.63
N LYS A 50 6.49 -8.24 -2.06
CA LYS A 50 7.61 -8.71 -1.22
C LYS A 50 7.85 -7.89 0.04
N LYS A 51 7.68 -6.56 -0.02
CA LYS A 51 7.91 -5.67 1.13
C LYS A 51 6.61 -5.03 1.57
N VAL A 52 6.26 -5.25 2.83
CA VAL A 52 5.24 -4.47 3.55
C VAL A 52 5.93 -3.21 4.07
N PHE A 53 5.43 -2.03 3.70
CA PHE A 53 6.05 -0.72 3.95
C PHE A 53 7.41 -0.57 3.28
N GLY A 54 7.41 -0.25 1.98
CA GLY A 54 8.64 0.00 1.26
C GLY A 54 8.46 0.20 -0.24
N LYS A 55 9.58 0.47 -0.91
CA LYS A 55 9.62 0.58 -2.36
C LYS A 55 9.72 -0.80 -2.97
N ASN A 56 8.68 -1.19 -3.70
CA ASN A 56 8.66 -2.42 -4.49
C ASN A 56 8.78 -2.08 -5.98
N PRO A 57 9.38 -2.98 -6.79
CA PRO A 57 9.40 -2.81 -8.24
C PRO A 57 7.98 -2.92 -8.81
N ILE A 58 7.75 -2.29 -9.95
CA ILE A 58 6.52 -2.44 -10.75
C ILE A 58 6.46 -3.89 -11.28
N LEU A 59 5.32 -4.55 -11.15
CA LEU A 59 5.13 -5.95 -11.61
C LEU A 59 4.68 -6.06 -13.07
N SER A 60 3.93 -5.08 -13.58
CA SER A 60 3.27 -5.19 -14.87
C SER A 60 3.20 -3.83 -15.57
N ASN A 61 2.86 -3.85 -16.86
CA ASN A 61 2.49 -2.66 -17.62
C ASN A 61 1.15 -2.03 -17.17
N GLN A 62 0.54 -2.51 -16.08
CA GLN A 62 -0.68 -1.93 -15.52
C GLN A 62 -0.34 -0.73 -14.63
N CYS A 63 -0.03 0.37 -15.31
CA CYS A 63 0.02 1.69 -14.73
C CYS A 63 -1.14 2.50 -15.29
N ILE A 64 -1.88 3.17 -14.41
CA ILE A 64 -2.91 4.13 -14.82
C ILE A 64 -2.37 5.51 -14.56
N SER A 65 -2.23 6.31 -15.62
CA SER A 65 -1.87 7.71 -15.50
C SER A 65 -2.99 8.50 -14.84
N LEU A 66 -2.64 9.29 -13.83
CA LEU A 66 -3.59 10.18 -13.15
C LEU A 66 -3.89 11.46 -13.95
N LYS A 67 -3.19 11.67 -15.06
CA LYS A 67 -3.56 12.66 -16.08
C LYS A 67 -4.81 12.25 -16.85
N GLU A 68 -4.96 10.95 -17.10
CA GLU A 68 -6.00 10.40 -17.96
C GLU A 68 -7.24 9.95 -17.19
N LYS A 69 -7.05 9.63 -15.90
CA LYS A 69 -8.10 9.05 -15.07
C LYS A 69 -8.07 9.64 -13.67
N ALA A 70 -9.24 10.01 -13.15
CA ALA A 70 -9.37 10.49 -11.79
C ALA A 70 -8.83 9.46 -10.79
N PHE A 71 -8.29 9.95 -9.67
CA PHE A 71 -7.67 9.13 -8.64
C PHE A 71 -8.56 7.96 -8.18
N ALA A 72 -9.82 8.24 -7.87
CA ALA A 72 -10.78 7.22 -7.44
C ALA A 72 -11.03 6.16 -8.52
N ASP A 73 -11.23 6.59 -9.77
CA ASP A 73 -11.51 5.71 -10.91
C ASP A 73 -10.31 4.81 -11.28
N ALA A 74 -9.10 5.29 -11.03
CA ALA A 74 -7.88 4.49 -11.17
C ALA A 74 -7.84 3.36 -10.13
N PHE A 75 -8.15 3.66 -8.86
CA PHE A 75 -8.26 2.61 -7.84
C PHE A 75 -9.39 1.62 -8.15
N TYR A 76 -10.58 2.10 -8.53
CA TYR A 76 -11.70 1.22 -8.85
C TYR A 76 -11.38 0.23 -9.97
N TYR A 77 -10.62 0.64 -10.99
CA TYR A 77 -10.14 -0.28 -12.03
C TYR A 77 -9.33 -1.43 -11.44
N PHE A 78 -8.38 -1.14 -10.54
CA PHE A 78 -7.60 -2.19 -9.88
C PHE A 78 -8.45 -3.05 -8.92
N PHE A 79 -9.47 -2.46 -8.27
CA PHE A 79 -10.43 -3.19 -7.44
C PHE A 79 -11.24 -4.24 -8.21
N GLU A 80 -11.61 -3.94 -9.45
CA GLU A 80 -12.35 -4.87 -10.30
C GLU A 80 -11.48 -6.01 -10.82
N GLN A 81 -10.18 -5.75 -11.02
CA GLN A 81 -9.21 -6.75 -11.44
C GLN A 81 -8.70 -7.65 -10.30
N ALA A 82 -8.77 -7.19 -9.06
CA ALA A 82 -8.37 -7.98 -7.90
C ALA A 82 -9.37 -9.12 -7.64
N GLN A 83 -9.13 -10.28 -8.26
CA GLN A 83 -10.04 -11.45 -8.17
C GLN A 83 -9.51 -12.61 -7.33
N GLU A 84 -8.18 -12.83 -7.26
CA GLU A 84 -7.64 -14.04 -6.60
C GLU A 84 -6.52 -13.79 -5.57
N ARG A 85 -5.82 -12.66 -5.63
CA ARG A 85 -4.67 -12.37 -4.74
C ARG A 85 -4.68 -10.91 -4.28
N GLU A 86 -4.00 -10.66 -3.16
CA GLU A 86 -3.74 -9.30 -2.72
C GLU A 86 -2.93 -8.56 -3.80
N MET A 87 -3.34 -7.32 -4.07
CA MET A 87 -2.69 -6.45 -5.03
C MET A 87 -2.12 -5.25 -4.30
N GLN A 88 -0.85 -4.94 -4.54
CA GLN A 88 -0.20 -3.75 -3.99
C GLN A 88 0.00 -2.71 -5.08
N LEU A 89 -0.42 -1.49 -4.80
CA LEU A 89 -0.34 -0.35 -5.71
C LEU A 89 0.53 0.74 -5.11
N ALA A 90 1.32 1.43 -5.93
CA ALA A 90 2.08 2.60 -5.49
C ALA A 90 2.18 3.65 -6.61
N PHE A 91 2.56 4.86 -6.23
CA PHE A 91 2.74 5.96 -7.18
C PHE A 91 4.13 5.94 -7.80
N PHE A 92 4.18 6.21 -9.09
CA PHE A 92 5.40 6.40 -9.85
C PHE A 92 5.29 7.64 -10.73
N SER A 93 6.42 8.31 -10.95
CA SER A 93 6.51 9.39 -11.93
C SER A 93 6.46 8.84 -13.36
N LYS A 94 6.27 9.72 -14.35
CA LYS A 94 6.38 9.38 -15.78
C LYS A 94 7.71 8.73 -16.18
N GLU A 95 8.79 8.97 -15.43
CA GLU A 95 10.09 8.29 -15.63
C GLU A 95 10.20 6.93 -14.92
N GLY A 96 9.11 6.45 -14.31
CA GLY A 96 9.09 5.17 -13.58
C GLY A 96 9.77 5.22 -12.21
N ARG A 97 10.00 6.40 -11.64
CA ARG A 97 10.57 6.53 -10.29
C ARG A 97 9.48 6.47 -9.23
N PHE A 98 9.69 5.69 -8.18
CA PHE A 98 8.78 5.62 -7.04
C PHE A 98 8.57 7.02 -6.43
N VAL A 99 7.32 7.42 -6.24
CA VAL A 99 6.94 8.68 -5.61
C VAL A 99 6.23 8.39 -4.29
N GLN A 100 6.75 8.99 -3.23
CA GLN A 100 6.11 8.93 -1.92
C GLN A 100 5.18 10.13 -1.77
N VAL A 101 3.88 9.87 -1.63
CA VAL A 101 2.91 10.92 -1.32
C VAL A 101 2.74 11.07 0.19
N VAL A 102 2.26 12.23 0.59
CA VAL A 102 2.20 12.65 1.98
C VAL A 102 0.78 13.07 2.30
N TRP A 103 0.29 12.61 3.44
CA TRP A 103 -0.92 13.13 4.06
C TRP A 103 -0.54 13.94 5.29
N LYS A 104 -1.09 15.14 5.42
CA LYS A 104 -0.91 15.99 6.60
C LYS A 104 -2.23 16.14 7.33
N GLU A 105 -2.21 15.94 8.64
CA GLU A 105 -3.36 16.17 9.50
C GLU A 105 -2.86 16.80 10.80
N ASN A 106 -3.43 17.95 11.14
CA ASN A 106 -2.99 18.75 12.29
C ASN A 106 -1.47 19.04 12.21
N GLN A 107 -0.73 18.65 13.25
CA GLN A 107 0.74 18.79 13.32
C GLN A 107 1.48 17.53 12.87
N GLU A 108 0.76 16.55 12.31
CA GLU A 108 1.31 15.26 11.95
C GLU A 108 1.44 15.10 10.43
N THR A 109 2.47 14.37 10.04
CA THR A 109 2.75 14.06 8.64
C THR A 109 2.92 12.56 8.49
N TYR A 110 2.19 12.00 7.54
CA TYR A 110 2.15 10.59 7.25
C TYR A 110 2.69 10.37 5.84
N ASN A 111 3.71 9.54 5.73
CA ASN A 111 4.19 9.09 4.43
C ASN A 111 3.37 7.88 4.01
N ILE A 112 2.81 7.95 2.81
CA ILE A 112 2.11 6.85 2.20
C ILE A 112 3.09 6.11 1.31
N SER A 113 3.34 4.85 1.67
CA SER A 113 4.30 4.00 0.97
C SER A 113 3.66 3.22 -0.17
N SER A 114 2.46 2.69 0.05
CA SER A 114 1.68 1.98 -0.96
C SER A 114 0.24 1.76 -0.48
N PHE A 115 -0.57 1.17 -1.35
CA PHE A 115 -1.93 0.75 -1.09
C PHE A 115 -2.04 -0.76 -1.29
N LEU A 116 -2.85 -1.43 -0.48
CA LEU A 116 -3.15 -2.84 -0.57
C LEU A 116 -4.63 -3.02 -0.85
N ILE A 117 -4.95 -3.66 -1.96
CA ILE A 117 -6.28 -4.17 -2.26
C ILE A 117 -6.29 -5.63 -1.83
N ARG A 118 -7.08 -5.95 -0.80
CA ARG A 118 -7.25 -7.33 -0.33
C ARG A 118 -8.28 -8.09 -1.14
N GLN A 119 -8.26 -9.42 -1.05
CA GLN A 119 -9.18 -10.33 -1.74
C GLN A 119 -10.67 -10.01 -1.50
N ASN A 120 -11.02 -9.51 -0.32
CA ASN A 120 -12.37 -9.09 0.03
C ASN A 120 -12.74 -7.68 -0.48
N LYS A 121 -11.99 -7.16 -1.46
CA LYS A 121 -12.14 -5.81 -2.01
C LYS A 121 -12.11 -4.70 -0.94
N SER A 122 -11.28 -4.88 0.09
CA SER A 122 -10.97 -3.81 1.04
C SER A 122 -9.68 -3.07 0.64
N LEU A 123 -9.70 -1.74 0.67
CA LEU A 123 -8.53 -0.88 0.48
C LEU A 123 -7.84 -0.63 1.82
N PHE A 124 -6.53 -0.83 1.86
CA PHE A 124 -5.69 -0.39 2.95
C PHE A 124 -4.58 0.51 2.43
N VAL A 125 -4.18 1.49 3.22
CA VAL A 125 -3.00 2.33 2.97
C VAL A 125 -1.90 1.92 3.93
N GLN A 126 -0.70 1.72 3.41
CA GLN A 126 0.50 1.50 4.19
C GLN A 126 1.12 2.84 4.58
N CYS A 127 0.90 3.27 5.82
CA CYS A 127 1.31 4.58 6.33
C CYS A 127 2.49 4.49 7.29
N ILE A 128 3.34 5.53 7.26
CA ILE A 128 4.43 5.74 8.22
C ILE A 128 4.25 7.13 8.84
N ARG A 129 4.01 7.20 10.15
CA ARG A 129 3.92 8.46 10.90
C ARG A 129 5.32 9.02 11.09
N ASN A 130 5.58 10.25 10.61
CA ASN A 130 6.94 10.77 10.55
C ASN A 130 7.56 11.07 11.93
N GLN A 131 6.76 11.50 12.88
CA GLN A 131 7.22 11.97 14.19
C GLN A 131 7.87 10.87 15.03
N ASN A 132 7.28 9.68 15.04
CA ASN A 132 7.71 8.53 15.85
C ASN A 132 8.09 7.31 15.00
N LYS A 133 8.07 7.43 13.67
CA LYS A 133 8.34 6.34 12.72
C LYS A 133 7.44 5.11 12.92
N SER A 134 6.23 5.28 13.44
CA SER A 134 5.29 4.17 13.59
C SER A 134 4.65 3.78 12.26
N TYR A 135 4.57 2.48 12.01
CA TYR A 135 3.98 1.89 10.81
C TYR A 135 2.57 1.37 11.11
N PHE A 136 1.62 1.65 10.25
CA PHE A 136 0.25 1.16 10.40
C PHE A 136 -0.43 0.97 9.05
N LEU A 137 -1.39 0.04 9.03
CA LEU A 137 -2.30 -0.12 7.91
C LEU A 137 -3.57 0.66 8.22
N TRP A 138 -4.04 1.48 7.29
CA TRP A 138 -5.32 2.15 7.46
C TRP A 138 -6.33 1.66 6.44
N LYS A 139 -7.45 1.11 6.91
CA LYS A 139 -8.59 0.74 6.07
C LYS A 139 -9.34 1.99 5.59
N THR A 140 -9.38 2.22 4.28
CA THR A 140 -9.92 3.45 3.66
C THR A 140 -10.82 3.12 2.48
N LYS A 141 -11.36 4.14 1.82
CA LYS A 141 -11.91 4.07 0.45
C LYS A 141 -11.31 5.15 -0.46
N PRO A 142 -11.29 4.98 -1.80
CA PRO A 142 -10.70 5.96 -2.72
C PRO A 142 -11.30 7.37 -2.61
N GLU A 143 -12.61 7.47 -2.39
CA GLU A 143 -13.35 8.74 -2.27
C GLU A 143 -13.05 9.53 -0.99
N GLN A 144 -12.32 8.93 -0.04
CA GLN A 144 -11.89 9.60 1.19
C GLN A 144 -10.61 10.41 1.01
N TRP A 145 -10.11 10.53 -0.23
CA TRP A 145 -8.88 11.22 -0.53
C TRP A 145 -9.11 12.29 -1.59
N GLU A 146 -8.60 13.49 -1.31
CA GLU A 146 -8.50 14.56 -2.28
C GLU A 146 -7.04 14.86 -2.56
N TRP A 147 -6.73 15.31 -3.77
CA TRP A 147 -5.39 15.78 -4.10
C TRP A 147 -5.30 17.28 -3.87
N VAL A 148 -4.24 17.73 -3.23
CA VAL A 148 -3.93 19.15 -3.05
C VAL A 148 -2.62 19.45 -3.75
N GLU A 149 -2.70 20.34 -4.74
CA GLU A 149 -1.54 20.94 -5.39
C GLU A 149 -1.01 22.08 -4.53
N ASP A 150 0.29 22.36 -4.64
CA ASP A 150 0.92 23.52 -4.01
C ASP A 150 0.68 24.82 -4.77
#